data_AF-A0AAP8GEP3-F1
#
_entry.id   AF-A0AAP8GEP3-F1
#
_cell.length_a   1.000
_cell.length_b   1.000
_cell.length_c   1.000
_cell.angle_alpha   90.00
_cell.angle_beta   90.00
_cell.angle_gamma   90.00
#
_symmetry.space_group_name_H-M   'P 1'
#
loop_
_entity.id
_entity.type
_entity.pdbx_description
1 polymer ?
#
loop_
_entity_poly.entity_id
_entity_poly.type
_entity_poly.pdbx_seq_one_letter_code
_entity_poly.pdbx_strand_id
1 'polypeptide(L)' 'VHVAGGVWSHGIGKHYVWSYYSHNKRNHGSTAVGKYSSFSGVARPGVQSKASAPKAWGGNKTFYSLH' A
#
# COMPACT_ATOMS: atom_id res chain seq x y z
N VAL A 1 -1.79 11.02 -0.37
CA VAL A 1 -3.18 11.45 -0.62
C VAL A 1 -4.06 11.07 0.57
N HIS A 2 -5.00 11.94 0.95
CA HIS A 2 -5.98 11.61 1.99
C HIS A 2 -7.16 10.87 1.34
N VAL A 3 -7.41 9.65 1.77
CA VAL A 3 -8.45 8.79 1.19
C VAL A 3 -9.19 8.10 2.32
N ALA A 4 -10.52 8.12 2.26
CA ALA A 4 -11.41 7.40 3.17
C ALA A 4 -11.11 7.59 4.67
N GLY A 5 -10.65 8.79 5.06
CA GLY A 5 -10.33 9.13 6.46
C GLY A 5 -8.89 8.80 6.90
N GLY A 6 -8.05 8.30 5.99
CA GLY A 6 -6.66 7.95 6.23
C GLY A 6 -5.70 8.61 5.25
N VAL A 7 -4.42 8.34 5.41
CA VAL A 7 -3.34 8.80 4.55
C VAL A 7 -2.85 7.61 3.71
N TRP A 8 -3.00 7.71 2.40
CA TRP A 8 -2.41 6.80 1.44
C TRP A 8 -1.21 7.43 0.75
N SER A 9 -0.02 6.88 0.94
CA SER A 9 1.19 7.23 0.21
C SER A 9 1.60 6.06 -0.67
N HIS A 10 1.42 6.21 -1.98
CA HIS A 10 1.74 5.18 -2.95
C HIS A 10 2.53 5.78 -4.11
N GLY A 11 3.28 4.92 -4.80
CA GLY A 11 4.08 5.36 -5.93
C GLY A 11 4.85 4.23 -6.59
N ILE A 12 5.33 4.54 -7.80
CA ILE A 12 6.18 3.66 -8.59
C ILE A 12 7.50 4.41 -8.79
N GLY A 13 8.54 3.98 -8.09
CA GLY A 13 9.89 4.52 -8.24
C GLY A 13 10.64 3.85 -9.37
N LYS A 14 11.92 4.19 -9.49
CA LYS A 14 12.81 3.64 -10.53
C LYS A 14 12.96 2.12 -10.42
N HIS A 15 13.05 1.59 -9.19
CA HIS A 15 13.34 0.18 -8.88
C HIS A 15 12.26 -0.52 -8.07
N TYR A 16 11.40 0.21 -7.36
CA TYR A 16 10.41 -0.36 -6.45
C TYR A 16 9.07 0.36 -6.56
N VAL A 17 8.00 -0.39 -6.34
CA VAL A 17 6.62 0.06 -6.19
C VAL A 17 6.29 -0.01 -4.70
N TRP A 18 5.70 1.03 -4.14
CA TRP A 18 5.28 1.02 -2.75
C TRP A 18 3.85 1.50 -2.60
N SER A 19 3.17 0.95 -1.59
CA SER A 19 1.84 1.35 -1.16
C SER A 19 1.83 1.36 0.36
N TYR A 20 1.65 2.54 0.93
CA TYR A 20 1.61 2.77 2.37
C TYR A 20 0.29 3.43 2.74
N TYR A 21 -0.52 2.76 3.53
CA TYR A 21 -1.81 3.30 3.96
C TYR A 21 -1.85 3.34 5.48
N SER A 22 -2.25 4.47 6.04
CA SER A 22 -2.38 4.69 7.48
C SER A 22 -3.78 5.21 7.78
N HIS A 23 -4.46 4.56 8.71
CA HIS A 23 -5.82 4.94 9.09
C HIS A 23 -6.03 4.75 10.59
N ASN A 24 -6.56 5.78 11.27
CA ASN A 24 -6.62 5.82 12.74
C ASN A 24 -7.87 5.16 13.33
N LYS A 25 -8.92 4.90 12.52
CA LYS A 25 -10.23 4.47 13.03
C LYS A 25 -10.68 3.08 12.56
N ARG A 26 -10.00 2.50 11.57
CA ARG A 26 -10.40 1.25 10.90
C ARG A 26 -9.17 0.43 10.54
N ASN A 27 -9.39 -0.87 10.49
CA ASN A 27 -8.39 -1.82 10.03
C ASN A 27 -8.16 -1.61 8.54
N HIS A 28 -6.94 -1.83 8.11
CA HIS A 28 -6.59 -1.51 6.74
C HIS A 28 -5.35 -2.26 6.28
N GLY A 29 -5.20 -2.43 4.98
CA GLY A 29 -4.05 -3.08 4.38
C GLY A 29 -3.56 -2.31 3.16
N SER A 30 -2.32 -2.57 2.78
CA SER A 30 -1.74 -2.08 1.55
C SER A 30 -1.20 -3.23 0.72
N THR A 31 -1.35 -3.12 -0.59
CA THR A 31 -0.79 -4.09 -1.54
C THR A 31 0.01 -3.34 -2.59
N ALA A 32 1.24 -3.78 -2.83
CA ALA A 32 2.09 -3.31 -3.91
C ALA A 32 2.33 -4.47 -4.87
N VAL A 33 1.93 -4.29 -6.13
CA VAL A 33 2.10 -5.26 -7.21
C VAL A 33 3.16 -4.71 -8.15
N GLY A 34 4.27 -5.43 -8.25
CA GLY A 34 5.29 -5.19 -9.25
C GLY A 34 5.72 -6.52 -9.84
N LYS A 35 7.00 -6.88 -9.69
CA LYS A 35 7.54 -8.19 -10.12
C LYS A 35 6.90 -9.33 -9.32
N TYR A 36 6.55 -9.05 -8.07
CA TYR A 36 5.71 -9.90 -7.24
C TYR A 36 4.65 -9.06 -6.54
N SER A 37 3.59 -9.71 -6.07
CA SER A 37 2.56 -9.09 -5.25
C SER A 37 2.99 -9.13 -3.79
N SER A 38 3.19 -7.97 -3.18
CA SER A 38 3.48 -7.81 -1.76
C SER A 38 2.24 -7.27 -1.05
N PHE A 39 1.78 -7.98 -0.04
CA PHE A 39 0.70 -7.53 0.84
C PHE A 39 1.26 -7.27 2.23
N SER A 40 0.93 -6.12 2.82
CA SER A 40 1.39 -5.74 4.16
C SER A 40 0.71 -6.51 5.29
N GLY A 41 -0.36 -7.26 4.99
CA GLY A 41 -1.29 -7.70 6.01
C GLY A 41 -2.29 -6.61 6.39
N VAL A 42 -3.27 -6.98 7.22
CA VAL A 42 -4.23 -6.06 7.82
C VAL A 42 -3.60 -5.41 9.05
N ALA A 43 -3.23 -4.14 8.91
CA ALA A 43 -2.80 -3.30 10.00
C ALA A 43 -3.98 -2.85 10.86
N ARG A 44 -3.70 -2.68 12.16
CA ARG A 44 -4.64 -2.17 13.15
C ARG A 44 -4.85 -0.66 12.99
N PRO A 45 -5.95 -0.10 13.52
CA PRO A 45 -6.16 1.34 13.53
C PRO A 45 -4.99 2.04 14.25
N GLY A 46 -4.46 3.10 13.65
CA GLY A 46 -3.32 3.85 14.17
C GLY A 46 -1.95 3.25 13.80
N VAL A 47 -1.91 2.07 13.19
CA VAL A 47 -0.67 1.46 12.66
C VAL A 47 -0.61 1.69 11.16
N GLN A 48 0.55 2.09 10.63
CA GLN A 48 0.71 2.27 9.19
C GLN A 48 0.97 0.91 8.51
N SER A 49 0.09 0.52 7.59
CA SER A 49 0.32 -0.62 6.69
C SER A 49 1.36 -0.26 5.63
N LYS A 50 2.37 -1.12 5.44
CA LYS A 50 3.45 -0.89 4.47
C LYS A 50 3.66 -2.09 3.55
N ALA A 51 3.45 -1.88 2.25
CA ALA A 51 3.76 -2.88 1.23
C ALA A 51 4.71 -2.30 0.19
N SER A 52 5.66 -3.11 -0.25
CA SER A 52 6.60 -2.74 -1.30
C SER A 52 7.00 -3.95 -2.12
N ALA A 53 7.08 -3.77 -3.43
CA ALA A 53 7.49 -4.79 -4.37
C ALA A 53 8.50 -4.21 -5.38
N PRO A 54 9.46 -5.00 -5.89
CA PRO A 54 10.33 -4.61 -6.99
C PRO A 54 9.49 -4.23 -8.20
N LYS A 55 9.90 -3.19 -8.92
CA LYS A 55 9.22 -2.71 -10.11
C LYS A 55 9.27 -3.77 -11.22
N ALA A 56 8.10 -4.12 -11.76
CA ALA A 56 7.99 -4.87 -12.99
C ALA A 56 8.16 -3.95 -14.21
N TRP A 57 8.48 -4.55 -15.35
CA TRP A 57 8.56 -3.84 -16.64
C TRP A 57 7.22 -3.21 -17.05
N GLY A 58 6.09 -3.78 -16.61
CA GLY A 58 4.75 -3.23 -16.82
C GLY A 58 3.77 -3.82 -15.82
N GLY A 59 2.55 -3.26 -15.74
CA GLY A 59 1.50 -3.78 -14.86
C GLY A 59 1.72 -3.51 -13.37
N ASN A 60 2.59 -2.55 -13.02
CA ASN A 60 2.78 -2.12 -11.63
C ASN A 60 1.48 -1.49 -11.10
N LYS A 61 0.99 -1.97 -9.95
CA LYS A 61 -0.24 -1.48 -9.34
C LYS A 61 -0.06 -1.32 -7.84
N THR A 62 -0.72 -0.32 -7.27
CA THR A 62 -0.74 -0.08 -5.84
C THR A 62 -2.19 -0.07 -5.39
N PHE A 63 -2.51 -0.84 -4.36
CA PHE A 63 -3.83 -0.90 -3.78
C PHE A 63 -3.76 -0.59 -2.29
N TYR A 64 -4.88 -0.08 -1.79
CA TYR A 64 -5.19 0.01 -0.38
C TYR A 64 -6.53 -0.70 -0.15
N SER A 65 -6.66 -1.35 0.99
CA SER A 65 -7.90 -2.02 1.40
C SER A 65 -8.30 -1.50 2.77
N LEU A 66 -9.57 -1.16 2.93
CA LEU A 66 -10.17 -0.91 4.22
C LEU A 66 -10.94 -2.16 4.66
N HIS A 67 -10.80 -2.52 5.93
CA HIS A 67 -11.53 -3.60 6.58
C HIS A 67 -12.40 -3.03 7.70
#